data_AF-A0A8H7VYH0-F1
#
_entry.id   AF-A0A8H7VYH0-F1
#
_cell.length_a   1.000
_cell.length_b   1.000
_cell.length_c   1.000
_cell.angle_alpha   90.00
_cell.angle_beta   90.00
_cell.angle_gamma   90.00
#
_symmetry.space_group_name_H-M   'P 1'
#
loop_
_entity.id
_entity.type
_entity.pdbx_description
1 polymer ?
#
loop_
_entity_poly.entity_id
_entity_poly.type
_entity_poly.pdbx_seq_one_letter_code
_entity_poly.pdbx_strand_id
1 'polypeptide(L)'
;MLCFIIDELIDYFLLCVILPHKPTKIKPLILTEFQNQVNHEFMNRVINYPLSAHRRYKIYRITLIFAIKGFSSVEVEEEFIAADGKLFLEIESKFWTKEFFLVSSNSILEYIGKSPMGPMVAMGYFLTSNAVSLTSLEYQFDPISLLENIKRRIKDDVDKDDKLSKYFEIDFPEITMKKVMTIKKRKELFSLLDENAKVERGGMDLKSLDYCILGGDLRNWPDTVTRLVEAGLGLK
;
A
#
# COMPACT_ATOMS: atom_id res chain seq x y z
N MET A 1 -9.28 10.45 3.48
CA MET A 1 -9.57 9.57 4.64
C MET A 1 -10.07 8.25 4.07
N LEU A 2 -9.40 7.10 4.31
CA LEU A 2 -9.76 5.87 3.60
C LEU A 2 -10.00 4.67 4.51
N CYS A 3 -11.23 4.18 4.46
CA CYS A 3 -11.72 2.97 5.09
C CYS A 3 -11.26 1.76 4.26
N PHE A 4 -10.43 0.89 4.85
CA PHE A 4 -9.99 -0.34 4.22
C PHE A 4 -11.16 -1.34 4.18
N ILE A 5 -11.75 -1.56 3.00
CA ILE A 5 -12.64 -2.70 2.75
C ILE A 5 -11.74 -3.85 2.31
N ILE A 6 -11.25 -4.65 3.27
CA ILE A 6 -10.38 -5.79 2.99
C ILE A 6 -11.17 -7.12 2.93
N ASP A 7 -12.44 -7.11 3.33
CA ASP A 7 -13.18 -8.36 3.63
C ASP A 7 -13.64 -9.19 2.40
N GLU A 8 -13.56 -8.68 1.16
CA GLU A 8 -14.00 -9.43 -0.04
C GLU A 8 -12.95 -9.54 -1.16
N LEU A 9 -11.72 -9.08 -0.95
CA LEU A 9 -10.74 -8.84 -2.02
C LEU A 9 -9.41 -9.59 -1.89
N ILE A 10 -9.31 -10.51 -0.93
CA ILE A 10 -8.09 -11.28 -0.62
C ILE A 10 -7.58 -12.11 -1.83
N ASP A 11 -8.40 -12.31 -2.87
CA ASP A 11 -7.99 -13.01 -4.08
C ASP A 11 -7.27 -12.14 -5.13
N TYR A 12 -7.16 -10.81 -4.94
CA TYR A 12 -6.61 -9.93 -5.98
C TYR A 12 -5.64 -8.85 -5.44
N PHE A 13 -4.50 -8.73 -6.12
CA PHE A 13 -3.34 -7.90 -5.83
C PHE A 13 -3.73 -6.42 -5.59
N LEU A 14 -3.58 -5.94 -4.36
CA LEU A 14 -3.75 -4.52 -4.04
C LEU A 14 -2.39 -3.82 -4.06
N LEU A 15 -2.21 -2.83 -4.93
CA LEU A 15 -1.09 -1.87 -4.84
C LEU A 15 -1.61 -0.52 -4.32
N CYS A 16 -1.04 -0.09 -3.20
CA CYS A 16 -1.25 1.22 -2.59
C CYS A 16 -0.06 2.12 -2.88
N VAL A 17 -0.29 3.28 -3.50
CA VAL A 17 0.75 4.28 -3.75
C VAL A 17 0.44 5.55 -2.96
N ILE A 18 1.21 5.80 -1.90
CA ILE A 18 1.05 7.00 -1.06
C ILE A 18 2.00 8.09 -1.59
N LEU A 19 1.41 9.14 -2.17
CA LEU A 19 2.16 10.22 -2.84
C LEU A 19 2.11 11.53 -2.04
N PRO A 20 3.27 12.14 -1.70
CA PRO A 20 3.31 13.55 -1.33
C PRO A 20 3.07 14.44 -2.57
N HIS A 21 2.59 15.67 -2.35
CA HIS A 21 2.18 16.61 -3.41
C HIS A 21 3.33 16.91 -4.41
N LYS A 22 4.57 16.75 -3.94
CA LYS A 22 5.81 16.65 -4.72
C LYS A 22 6.76 15.66 -4.05
N PRO A 23 7.23 14.60 -4.74
CA PRO A 23 8.25 13.72 -4.19
C PRO A 23 9.56 14.50 -4.04
N THR A 24 10.15 14.48 -2.84
CA THR A 24 11.47 15.10 -2.58
C THR A 24 12.39 14.07 -1.95
N LYS A 25 13.69 14.36 -1.86
CA LYS A 25 14.64 13.50 -1.13
C LYS A 25 14.25 13.32 0.35
N ILE A 26 13.53 14.29 0.92
CA ILE A 26 13.10 14.33 2.33
C ILE A 26 11.73 13.63 2.51
N LYS A 27 10.88 13.61 1.47
CA LYS A 27 9.59 12.91 1.44
C LYS A 27 9.61 11.83 0.35
N PRO A 28 10.28 10.69 0.59
CA PRO A 28 10.36 9.63 -0.40
C PRO A 28 8.98 9.01 -0.59
N LEU A 29 8.68 8.69 -1.84
CA LEU A 29 7.46 8.01 -2.22
C LEU A 29 7.47 6.57 -1.68
N ILE A 30 6.37 6.17 -1.01
CA ILE A 30 6.19 4.83 -0.48
C ILE A 30 5.33 4.01 -1.45
N LEU A 31 5.91 2.94 -1.97
CA LEU A 31 5.22 1.91 -2.74
C LEU A 31 4.81 0.80 -1.79
N THR A 32 3.52 0.51 -1.65
CA THR A 32 3.02 -0.57 -0.81
C THR A 32 2.29 -1.62 -1.63
N GLU A 33 2.72 -2.88 -1.58
CA GLU A 33 2.08 -3.99 -2.31
C GLU A 33 1.68 -5.12 -1.36
N PHE A 34 0.47 -5.63 -1.55
CA PHE A 34 -0.03 -6.80 -0.85
C PHE A 34 0.08 -8.01 -1.78
N GLN A 35 0.93 -8.96 -1.42
CA GLN A 35 1.31 -10.08 -2.25
C GLN A 35 0.86 -11.39 -1.60
N ASN A 36 0.13 -12.22 -2.35
CA ASN A 36 -0.32 -13.52 -1.84
C ASN A 36 0.87 -14.43 -1.47
N GLN A 37 1.81 -14.64 -2.40
CA GLN A 37 3.07 -15.33 -2.15
C GLN A 37 4.23 -14.59 -2.81
N VAL A 38 5.33 -14.42 -2.08
CA VAL A 38 6.56 -13.81 -2.59
C VAL A 38 7.38 -14.86 -3.33
N ASN A 39 7.65 -14.61 -4.61
CA ASN A 39 8.41 -15.49 -5.49
C ASN A 39 9.36 -14.67 -6.40
N HIS A 40 10.22 -15.34 -7.17
CA HIS A 40 11.16 -14.65 -8.05
C HIS A 40 10.48 -13.76 -9.11
N GLU A 41 9.35 -14.19 -9.66
CA GLU A 41 8.60 -13.39 -10.66
C GLU A 41 8.09 -12.08 -10.05
N PHE A 42 7.52 -12.16 -8.84
CA PHE A 42 7.12 -11.02 -8.04
C PHE A 42 8.31 -10.11 -7.73
N MET A 43 9.45 -10.66 -7.29
CA MET A 43 10.63 -9.84 -6.97
C MET A 43 11.17 -9.11 -8.20
N ASN A 44 11.25 -9.79 -9.35
CA ASN A 44 11.62 -9.16 -10.61
C ASN A 44 10.66 -8.01 -10.97
N ARG A 45 9.36 -8.20 -10.73
CA ARG A 45 8.35 -7.16 -10.95
C ARG A 45 8.51 -5.99 -9.98
N VAL A 46 8.67 -6.24 -8.69
CA VAL A 46 8.75 -5.21 -7.66
C VAL A 46 10.00 -4.35 -7.81
N ILE A 47 11.12 -4.92 -8.24
CA ILE A 47 12.37 -4.19 -8.53
C ILE A 47 12.17 -3.21 -9.69
N ASN A 48 11.34 -3.57 -10.68
CA ASN A 48 11.11 -2.73 -11.85
C ASN A 48 10.30 -1.46 -11.54
N TYR A 49 9.44 -1.44 -10.52
CA TYR A 49 8.62 -0.26 -10.22
C TYR A 49 9.47 0.93 -9.71
N PRO A 50 10.31 0.78 -8.67
CA PRO A 50 11.22 1.83 -8.21
C PRO A 50 12.21 2.26 -9.28
N LEU A 51 12.74 1.34 -10.10
CA LEU A 51 13.66 1.68 -11.20
C LEU A 51 12.99 2.52 -12.28
N SER A 52 11.78 2.13 -12.71
CA SER A 52 11.01 2.87 -13.71
C SER A 52 10.68 4.28 -13.21
N ALA A 53 10.36 4.40 -11.92
CA ALA A 53 10.16 5.68 -11.28
C ALA A 53 11.45 6.51 -11.18
N HIS A 54 12.55 5.91 -10.73
CA HIS A 54 13.84 6.60 -10.61
C HIS A 54 14.31 7.14 -11.97
N ARG A 55 14.11 6.39 -13.06
CA ARG A 55 14.47 6.82 -14.40
C ARG A 55 13.82 8.17 -14.76
N ARG A 56 12.56 8.34 -14.35
CA ARG A 56 11.73 9.52 -14.60
C ARG A 56 11.93 10.65 -13.60
N TYR A 57 12.05 10.33 -12.30
CA TYR A 57 12.00 11.31 -11.21
C TYR A 57 13.33 11.53 -10.49
N LYS A 58 14.35 10.73 -10.82
CA LYS A 58 15.69 10.75 -10.18
C LYS A 58 15.66 10.58 -8.65
N ILE A 59 14.62 9.92 -8.13
CA ILE A 59 14.41 9.67 -6.71
C ILE A 59 14.18 8.16 -6.52
N TYR A 60 14.89 7.55 -5.56
CA TYR A 60 14.63 6.20 -5.09
C TYR A 60 13.50 6.19 -4.06
N ARG A 61 12.63 5.18 -4.14
CA ARG A 61 11.40 5.06 -3.34
C ARG A 61 11.64 4.23 -2.08
N ILE A 62 10.71 4.24 -1.14
CA ILE A 62 10.63 3.19 -0.10
C ILE A 62 9.63 2.16 -0.62
N THR A 63 9.96 0.87 -0.51
CA THR A 63 9.09 -0.24 -0.94
C THR A 63 8.68 -1.04 0.29
N LEU A 64 7.38 -1.23 0.50
CA LEU A 64 6.80 -1.97 1.62
C LEU A 64 5.90 -3.09 1.10
N ILE A 65 6.20 -4.33 1.44
CA ILE A 65 5.48 -5.51 0.96
C ILE A 65 4.83 -6.23 2.13
N PHE A 66 3.59 -6.69 1.93
CA PHE A 66 2.94 -7.63 2.83
C PHE A 66 2.82 -9.00 2.15
N ALA A 67 3.52 -10.00 2.66
CA ALA A 67 3.52 -11.37 2.18
C ALA A 67 2.43 -12.18 2.92
N ILE A 68 1.22 -12.22 2.34
CA ILE A 68 -0.01 -12.74 2.99
C ILE A 68 0.15 -14.22 3.36
N LYS A 69 0.57 -15.07 2.42
CA LYS A 69 0.85 -16.50 2.63
C LYS A 69 2.36 -16.79 2.67
N GLY A 70 3.18 -15.77 2.92
CA GLY A 70 4.65 -15.91 2.99
C GLY A 70 5.32 -16.07 1.62
N PHE A 71 6.35 -16.91 1.58
CA PHE A 71 7.21 -17.13 0.42
C PHE A 71 6.81 -18.40 -0.35
N SER A 72 7.10 -18.44 -1.65
CA SER A 72 6.86 -19.63 -2.47
C SER A 72 7.87 -20.75 -2.21
N SER A 73 9.05 -20.42 -1.71
CA SER A 73 10.11 -21.37 -1.42
C SER A 73 11.08 -20.83 -0.38
N VAL A 74 11.82 -21.73 0.26
CA VAL A 74 12.81 -21.39 1.29
C VAL A 74 13.97 -20.61 0.68
N GLU A 75 14.37 -20.94 -0.55
CA GLU A 75 15.45 -20.24 -1.25
C GLU A 75 15.12 -18.76 -1.46
N VAL A 76 13.85 -18.41 -1.72
CA VAL A 76 13.43 -17.01 -1.84
C VAL A 76 13.43 -16.33 -0.46
N GLU A 77 13.02 -17.02 0.59
CA GLU A 77 12.98 -16.48 1.96
C GLU A 77 14.39 -16.20 2.51
N GLU A 78 15.37 -17.06 2.20
CA GLU A 78 16.76 -16.94 2.65
C GLU A 78 17.50 -15.71 2.10
N GLU A 79 17.01 -15.13 1.00
CA GLU A 79 17.50 -13.85 0.47
C GLU A 79 17.17 -12.65 1.38
N PHE A 80 16.26 -12.84 2.34
CA PHE A 80 15.83 -11.80 3.26
C PHE A 80 16.48 -11.95 4.62
N ILE A 81 16.90 -10.82 5.18
CA ILE A 81 17.50 -10.73 6.50
C ILE A 81 16.47 -10.12 7.45
N ALA A 82 16.22 -10.78 8.58
CA ALA A 82 15.47 -10.18 9.66
C ALA A 82 16.27 -8.99 10.22
N ALA A 83 15.74 -7.78 10.10
CA ALA A 83 16.38 -6.63 10.69
C ALA A 83 16.29 -6.76 12.21
N ASP A 84 17.44 -6.71 12.88
CA ASP A 84 17.55 -6.94 14.33
C ASP A 84 16.59 -6.05 15.12
N GLY A 85 15.74 -6.67 15.95
CA GLY A 85 14.71 -5.99 16.72
C GLY A 85 13.61 -5.28 15.91
N LYS A 86 13.47 -5.57 14.61
CA LYS A 86 12.42 -4.98 13.75
C LYS A 86 11.43 -6.02 13.26
N LEU A 87 10.22 -5.55 12.95
CA LEU A 87 9.11 -6.35 12.39
C LEU A 87 9.26 -6.65 10.89
N PHE A 88 10.32 -6.13 10.27
CA PHE A 88 10.51 -6.12 8.83
C PHE A 88 11.65 -7.05 8.42
N LEU A 89 11.40 -7.80 7.35
CA LEU A 89 12.41 -8.47 6.56
C LEU A 89 12.98 -7.46 5.55
N GLU A 90 14.30 -7.40 5.45
CA GLU A 90 15.03 -6.51 4.55
C GLU A 90 15.80 -7.34 3.51
N ILE A 91 16.06 -6.77 2.34
CA ILE A 91 16.91 -7.36 1.29
C ILE A 91 17.88 -6.29 0.79
N GLU A 92 19.02 -6.69 0.20
CA GLU A 92 19.93 -5.74 -0.43
C GLU A 92 19.20 -4.93 -1.52
N SER A 93 19.01 -3.65 -1.24
CA SER A 93 18.17 -2.74 -2.04
C SER A 93 18.97 -1.73 -2.86
N LYS A 94 20.30 -1.77 -2.78
CA LYS A 94 21.18 -0.81 -3.44
C LYS A 94 20.84 -0.75 -4.93
N PHE A 95 20.79 0.47 -5.46
CA PHE A 95 20.56 0.79 -6.87
C PHE A 95 19.13 0.64 -7.41
N TRP A 96 18.16 0.13 -6.64
CA TRP A 96 16.78 0.05 -7.12
C TRP A 96 15.76 0.69 -6.19
N THR A 97 15.92 0.60 -4.86
CA THR A 97 15.03 1.27 -3.90
C THR A 97 15.84 1.90 -2.77
N LYS A 98 15.32 2.94 -2.11
CA LYS A 98 15.98 3.59 -0.97
C LYS A 98 16.05 2.62 0.20
N GLU A 99 14.87 2.06 0.52
CA GLU A 99 14.66 1.06 1.54
C GLU A 99 13.63 0.05 1.00
N PHE A 100 13.75 -1.19 1.46
CA PHE A 100 12.81 -2.26 1.18
C PHE A 100 12.43 -2.93 2.49
N PHE A 101 11.13 -3.02 2.75
CA PHE A 101 10.57 -3.64 3.93
C PHE A 101 9.55 -4.68 3.51
N LEU A 102 9.62 -5.85 4.12
CA LEU A 102 8.63 -6.91 3.93
C LEU A 102 8.10 -7.38 5.27
N VAL A 103 6.79 -7.56 5.34
CA VAL A 103 6.06 -8.07 6.50
C VAL A 103 5.46 -9.42 6.13
N SER A 104 5.77 -10.45 6.91
CA SER A 104 5.20 -11.79 6.77
C SER A 104 4.65 -12.27 8.12
N SER A 105 3.90 -13.38 8.13
CA SER A 105 3.46 -14.02 9.38
C SER A 105 4.64 -14.36 10.29
N ASN A 106 5.73 -14.86 9.71
CA ASN A 106 6.96 -15.20 10.43
C ASN A 106 7.61 -13.95 11.05
N SER A 107 7.69 -12.84 10.30
CA SER A 107 8.38 -11.63 10.76
C SER A 107 7.67 -10.91 11.91
N ILE A 108 6.35 -11.10 12.06
CA ILE A 108 5.55 -10.46 13.11
C ILE A 108 5.26 -11.37 14.30
N LEU A 109 5.61 -12.67 14.22
CA LEU A 109 5.20 -13.69 15.18
C LEU A 109 5.55 -13.31 16.63
N GLU A 110 6.77 -12.84 16.85
CA GLU A 110 7.28 -12.43 18.18
C GLU A 110 6.65 -11.13 18.72
N TYR A 111 5.87 -10.43 17.90
CA TYR A 111 5.19 -9.20 18.27
C TYR A 111 3.69 -9.40 18.51
N ILE A 112 3.14 -10.55 18.13
CA ILE A 112 1.76 -10.93 18.43
C ILE A 112 1.65 -11.16 19.94
N GLY A 113 0.64 -10.56 20.58
CA GLY A 113 0.43 -10.64 22.02
C GLY A 113 1.17 -9.60 22.88
N LYS A 114 2.08 -8.81 22.30
CA LYS A 114 2.67 -7.65 22.99
C LYS A 114 1.61 -6.54 23.14
N SER A 115 1.46 -6.00 24.34
CA SER A 115 0.51 -4.90 24.64
C SER A 115 1.26 -3.60 24.98
N PRO A 116 0.95 -2.45 24.32
CA PRO A 116 0.01 -2.32 23.21
C PRO A 116 0.58 -2.86 21.90
N MET A 117 -0.26 -3.50 21.07
CA MET A 117 0.19 -4.04 19.78
C MET A 117 0.53 -2.91 18.83
N GLY A 118 1.70 -3.00 18.20
CA GLY A 118 2.12 -2.04 17.19
C GLY A 118 1.14 -2.03 16.00
N PRO A 119 0.77 -0.88 15.46
CA PRO A 119 -0.19 -0.80 14.34
C PRO A 119 0.25 -1.56 13.08
N MET A 120 1.55 -1.58 12.79
CA MET A 120 2.11 -2.39 11.69
C MET A 120 2.01 -3.90 11.96
N VAL A 121 2.14 -4.31 13.22
CA VAL A 121 1.97 -5.70 13.65
C VAL A 121 0.49 -6.08 13.53
N ALA A 122 -0.43 -5.21 13.97
CA ALA A 122 -1.87 -5.44 13.82
C ALA A 122 -2.29 -5.56 12.35
N MET A 123 -1.79 -4.68 11.49
CA MET A 123 -2.05 -4.75 10.04
C MET A 123 -1.46 -6.02 9.42
N GLY A 124 -0.19 -6.33 9.71
CA GLY A 124 0.43 -7.57 9.23
C GLY A 124 -0.29 -8.82 9.73
N TYR A 125 -0.73 -8.83 10.98
CA TYR A 125 -1.43 -9.94 11.60
C TYR A 125 -2.81 -10.15 10.97
N PHE A 126 -3.56 -9.07 10.77
CA PHE A 126 -4.84 -9.11 10.04
C PHE A 126 -4.70 -9.69 8.64
N LEU A 127 -3.73 -9.19 7.86
CA LEU A 127 -3.52 -9.61 6.48
C LEU A 127 -3.04 -11.05 6.39
N THR A 128 -2.10 -11.47 7.25
CA THR A 128 -1.50 -12.81 7.18
C THR A 128 -2.33 -13.90 7.84
N SER A 129 -3.29 -13.54 8.71
CA SER A 129 -4.17 -14.51 9.36
C SER A 129 -5.44 -14.83 8.55
N ASN A 130 -5.63 -14.22 7.37
CA ASN A 130 -6.91 -14.25 6.64
C ASN A 130 -8.11 -13.94 7.55
N ALA A 131 -7.93 -13.03 8.52
CA ALA A 131 -8.98 -12.69 9.46
C ALA A 131 -10.14 -12.00 8.70
N VAL A 132 -11.37 -12.40 8.99
CA VAL A 132 -12.58 -11.91 8.29
C VAL A 132 -12.89 -10.45 8.63
N SER A 133 -12.35 -9.94 9.74
CA SER A 133 -12.41 -8.53 10.10
C SER A 133 -11.34 -8.19 11.13
N LEU A 134 -10.93 -6.94 11.18
CA LEU A 134 -10.00 -6.45 12.22
C LEU A 134 -10.55 -6.61 13.64
N THR A 135 -11.88 -6.63 13.80
CA THR A 135 -12.60 -6.89 15.05
C THR A 135 -12.68 -8.36 15.46
N SER A 136 -12.39 -9.28 14.53
CA SER A 136 -12.37 -10.73 14.82
C SER A 136 -11.07 -11.16 15.49
N LEU A 137 -10.02 -10.34 15.37
CA LEU A 137 -8.87 -10.38 16.25
C LEU A 137 -9.33 -9.78 17.59
N GLU A 138 -9.01 -10.36 18.74
CA GLU A 138 -9.31 -9.82 20.09
C GLU A 138 -8.68 -8.43 20.37
N TYR A 139 -8.17 -7.78 19.33
CA TYR A 139 -7.64 -6.44 19.29
C TYR A 139 -8.77 -5.45 18.96
N GLN A 140 -9.06 -4.52 19.87
CA GLN A 140 -9.84 -3.31 19.54
C GLN A 140 -9.03 -2.46 18.56
N PHE A 141 -9.10 -2.81 17.28
CA PHE A 141 -8.47 -2.07 16.21
C PHE A 141 -9.33 -0.85 15.90
N ASP A 142 -8.82 0.34 16.19
CA ASP A 142 -9.33 1.58 15.60
C ASP A 142 -8.51 1.88 14.33
N PRO A 143 -9.07 1.75 13.11
CA PRO A 143 -8.39 2.09 11.86
C PRO A 143 -7.86 3.53 11.84
N ILE A 144 -8.50 4.44 12.59
CA ILE A 144 -8.07 5.82 12.74
C ILE A 144 -6.72 5.85 13.48
N SER A 145 -6.54 5.04 14.51
CA SER A 145 -5.29 4.94 15.26
C SER A 145 -4.12 4.37 14.42
N LEU A 146 -4.35 3.44 13.49
CA LEU A 146 -3.33 2.96 12.56
C LEU A 146 -2.90 4.07 11.61
N LEU A 147 -3.87 4.77 11.01
CA LEU A 147 -3.59 5.90 10.13
C LEU A 147 -2.84 7.00 10.89
N GLU A 148 -3.24 7.33 12.12
CA GLU A 148 -2.54 8.30 12.95
C GLU A 148 -1.15 7.84 13.39
N ASN A 149 -0.92 6.54 13.57
CA ASN A 149 0.41 6.00 13.86
C ASN A 149 1.33 5.93 12.63
N ILE A 150 0.80 5.57 11.45
CA ILE A 150 1.52 5.64 10.18
C ILE A 150 1.86 7.11 9.90
N LYS A 151 0.89 8.02 10.05
CA LYS A 151 1.11 9.47 9.99
C LYS A 151 2.13 9.93 11.04
N ARG A 152 2.13 9.40 12.27
CA ARG A 152 3.12 9.74 13.31
C ARG A 152 4.51 9.25 12.95
N ARG A 153 4.67 8.01 12.50
CA ARG A 153 5.95 7.46 12.03
C ARG A 153 6.49 8.18 10.79
N ILE A 154 5.60 8.73 9.96
CA ILE A 154 5.97 9.62 8.85
C ILE A 154 6.26 11.05 9.36
N LYS A 155 5.60 11.51 10.43
CA LYS A 155 5.77 12.82 11.08
C LYS A 155 7.03 12.91 11.94
N ASP A 156 7.55 11.81 12.47
CA ASP A 156 8.78 11.83 13.29
C ASP A 156 10.01 12.26 12.48
N ASP A 157 9.87 12.41 11.15
CA ASP A 157 10.89 12.99 10.25
C ASP A 157 10.46 14.29 9.53
N VAL A 158 9.23 14.82 9.70
CA VAL A 158 8.80 16.02 8.96
C VAL A 158 7.80 16.94 9.67
N ASP A 159 8.08 18.24 9.52
CA ASP A 159 7.39 19.45 9.97
C ASP A 159 5.84 19.46 9.91
N LYS A 160 5.24 20.30 10.78
CA LYS A 160 3.83 20.28 11.23
C LYS A 160 2.72 20.60 10.20
N ASP A 161 3.01 20.70 8.91
CA ASP A 161 2.08 21.30 7.92
C ASP A 161 1.69 20.39 6.73
N ASP A 162 1.77 19.07 6.88
CA ASP A 162 1.54 18.12 5.77
C ASP A 162 0.16 17.46 5.78
N LYS A 163 -0.75 18.01 4.97
CA LYS A 163 -1.97 17.33 4.54
C LYS A 163 -1.58 16.27 3.50
N LEU A 164 -1.93 15.00 3.74
CA LEU A 164 -1.81 13.91 2.75
C LEU A 164 -2.44 14.38 1.44
N SER A 165 -1.63 14.47 0.38
CA SER A 165 -2.01 15.25 -0.79
C SER A 165 -3.08 14.58 -1.64
N LYS A 166 -2.99 13.25 -1.81
CA LYS A 166 -3.96 12.40 -2.50
C LYS A 166 -3.56 10.92 -2.40
N TYR A 167 -4.51 10.03 -2.17
CA TYR A 167 -4.30 8.58 -2.16
C TYR A 167 -4.69 7.97 -3.50
N PHE A 168 -3.85 7.07 -4.04
CA PHE A 168 -4.16 6.35 -5.27
C PHE A 168 -4.11 4.84 -5.04
N GLU A 169 -5.18 4.18 -5.44
CA GLU A 169 -5.31 2.74 -5.54
C GLU A 169 -5.25 2.34 -7.02
N ILE A 170 -4.39 1.38 -7.35
CA ILE A 170 -4.26 0.87 -8.70
C ILE A 170 -4.38 -0.64 -8.65
N ASP A 171 -5.29 -1.17 -9.45
CA ASP A 171 -5.57 -2.60 -9.54
C ASP A 171 -6.07 -2.92 -10.96
N PHE A 172 -6.20 -4.19 -11.31
CA PHE A 172 -6.75 -4.57 -12.60
C PHE A 172 -8.16 -3.98 -12.79
N PRO A 173 -8.53 -3.55 -14.00
CA PRO A 173 -9.80 -2.88 -14.26
C PRO A 173 -11.04 -3.65 -13.77
N GLU A 174 -11.00 -4.98 -13.82
CA GLU A 174 -12.08 -5.86 -13.36
C GLU A 174 -12.25 -5.79 -11.84
N ILE A 175 -11.16 -5.58 -11.11
CA ILE A 175 -11.13 -5.50 -9.65
C ILE A 175 -11.53 -4.11 -9.19
N THR A 176 -10.97 -3.06 -9.80
CA THR A 176 -11.37 -1.69 -9.50
C THR A 176 -12.84 -1.47 -9.80
N MET A 177 -13.37 -2.04 -10.89
CA MET A 177 -14.80 -1.96 -11.19
C MET A 177 -15.66 -2.52 -10.06
N LYS A 178 -15.31 -3.69 -9.51
CA LYS A 178 -16.02 -4.25 -8.35
C LYS A 178 -15.95 -3.31 -7.15
N LYS A 179 -14.76 -2.82 -6.81
CA LYS A 179 -14.52 -1.92 -5.67
C LYS A 179 -15.31 -0.62 -5.77
N VAL A 180 -15.18 0.07 -6.91
CA VAL A 180 -15.86 1.34 -7.17
C VAL A 180 -17.37 1.17 -7.12
N MET A 181 -17.91 0.09 -7.68
CA MET A 181 -19.34 -0.18 -7.64
C MET A 181 -19.83 -0.52 -6.22
N THR A 182 -19.03 -1.22 -5.41
CA THR A 182 -19.33 -1.47 -4.00
C THR A 182 -19.36 -0.16 -3.21
N ILE A 183 -18.36 0.71 -3.38
CA ILE A 183 -18.31 2.03 -2.73
C ILE A 183 -19.51 2.87 -3.15
N LYS A 184 -19.84 2.93 -4.45
CA LYS A 184 -20.99 3.68 -4.97
C LYS A 184 -22.33 3.19 -4.42
N LYS A 185 -22.50 1.87 -4.26
CA LYS A 185 -23.75 1.27 -3.74
C LYS A 185 -23.94 1.51 -2.24
N ARG A 186 -22.85 1.61 -1.48
CA ARG A 186 -22.88 1.79 -0.02
C ARG A 186 -22.80 3.28 0.31
N LYS A 187 -23.95 3.91 0.56
CA LYS A 187 -24.05 5.35 0.85
C LYS A 187 -23.11 5.82 1.96
N GLU A 188 -22.94 5.01 3.00
CA GLU A 188 -22.03 5.29 4.11
C GLU A 188 -20.60 5.53 3.60
N LEU A 189 -20.07 4.63 2.77
CA LEU A 189 -18.73 4.74 2.19
C LEU A 189 -18.62 5.86 1.16
N PHE A 190 -19.63 6.01 0.29
CA PHE A 190 -19.62 7.07 -0.70
C PHE A 190 -19.67 8.47 -0.04
N SER A 191 -20.35 8.59 1.10
CA SER A 191 -20.45 9.85 1.87
C SER A 191 -19.15 10.25 2.56
N LEU A 192 -18.18 9.33 2.70
CA LEU A 192 -16.83 9.63 3.21
C LEU A 192 -15.94 10.29 2.15
N LEU A 193 -16.32 10.19 0.88
CA LEU A 193 -15.62 10.85 -0.22
C LEU A 193 -16.06 12.30 -0.30
N ASP A 194 -15.23 13.14 -0.92
CA ASP A 194 -15.63 14.53 -1.15
C ASP A 194 -16.80 14.62 -2.15
N GLU A 195 -17.50 15.76 -2.11
CA GLU A 195 -18.66 16.04 -2.98
C GLU A 195 -18.36 15.98 -4.48
N ASN A 196 -17.10 16.11 -4.88
CA ASN A 196 -16.67 15.99 -6.28
C ASN A 196 -16.27 14.57 -6.67
N ALA A 197 -16.50 13.57 -5.81
CA ALA A 197 -16.23 12.18 -6.11
C ALA A 197 -17.03 11.71 -7.34
N LYS A 198 -16.29 11.32 -8.38
CA LYS A 198 -16.86 10.88 -9.67
C LYS A 198 -16.41 9.49 -10.02
N VAL A 199 -17.38 8.68 -10.42
CA VAL A 199 -17.15 7.37 -11.03
C VAL A 199 -17.01 7.57 -12.54
N GLU A 200 -15.90 7.11 -13.10
CA GLU A 200 -15.57 7.27 -14.51
C GLU A 200 -15.36 5.91 -15.20
N ARG A 201 -15.24 5.95 -16.53
CA ARG A 201 -14.91 4.78 -17.38
C ARG A 201 -15.75 3.54 -17.09
N GLY A 202 -17.08 3.71 -17.01
CA GLY A 202 -17.99 2.58 -16.79
C GLY A 202 -17.86 1.92 -15.41
N GLY A 203 -17.31 2.61 -14.42
CA GLY A 203 -17.12 2.07 -13.07
C GLY A 203 -15.69 1.62 -12.79
N MET A 204 -14.79 1.64 -13.76
CA MET A 204 -13.40 1.20 -13.55
C MET A 204 -12.58 2.19 -12.71
N ASP A 205 -12.99 3.46 -12.68
CA ASP A 205 -12.27 4.52 -11.99
C ASP A 205 -13.19 5.26 -11.01
N LEU A 206 -12.64 5.69 -9.88
CA LEU A 206 -13.23 6.60 -8.93
C LEU A 206 -12.22 7.72 -8.67
N LYS A 207 -12.61 8.97 -8.91
CA LYS A 207 -11.77 10.14 -8.65
C LYS A 207 -12.44 11.04 -7.63
N SER A 208 -11.72 11.32 -6.56
CA SER A 208 -12.06 12.26 -5.50
C SER A 208 -10.87 13.22 -5.30
N LEU A 209 -11.02 14.25 -4.47
CA LEU A 209 -9.98 15.20 -4.13
C LEU A 209 -8.78 14.52 -3.46
N ASP A 210 -9.02 13.67 -2.46
CA ASP A 210 -7.99 13.03 -1.64
C ASP A 210 -7.91 11.51 -1.82
N TYR A 211 -8.80 10.91 -2.64
CA TYR A 211 -8.79 9.49 -2.97
C TYR A 211 -9.05 9.23 -4.45
N CYS A 212 -8.32 8.27 -5.02
CA CYS A 212 -8.55 7.76 -6.36
C CYS A 212 -8.43 6.25 -6.39
N ILE A 213 -9.34 5.59 -7.09
CA ILE A 213 -9.18 4.22 -7.58
C ILE A 213 -9.06 4.31 -9.09
N LEU A 214 -8.00 3.75 -9.65
CA LEU A 214 -7.76 3.72 -11.08
C LEU A 214 -7.57 2.27 -11.50
N GLY A 215 -8.42 1.76 -12.40
CA GLY A 215 -8.10 0.51 -13.07
C GLY A 215 -6.75 0.64 -13.77
N GLY A 216 -5.92 -0.37 -13.90
CA GLY A 216 -4.62 -0.19 -14.53
C GLY A 216 -3.75 -1.42 -14.41
N ASP A 217 -2.90 -1.62 -15.41
CA ASP A 217 -1.89 -2.66 -15.37
C ASP A 217 -0.54 -2.03 -15.07
N LEU A 218 -0.01 -2.32 -13.89
CA LEU A 218 1.30 -1.82 -13.45
C LEU A 218 2.46 -2.35 -14.31
N ARG A 219 2.24 -3.48 -15.02
CA ARG A 219 3.19 -3.98 -16.04
C ARG A 219 3.27 -3.01 -17.22
N ASN A 220 2.19 -2.25 -17.48
CA ASN A 220 2.15 -1.13 -18.40
C ASN A 220 2.27 0.20 -17.63
N TRP A 221 3.42 0.40 -17.00
CA TRP A 221 3.71 1.60 -16.21
C TRP A 221 3.51 2.93 -16.96
N PRO A 222 3.89 3.07 -18.25
CA PRO A 222 3.65 4.31 -19.00
C PRO A 222 2.17 4.71 -19.07
N ASP A 223 1.27 3.75 -19.32
CA ASP A 223 -0.18 3.98 -19.31
C ASP A 223 -0.65 4.36 -17.91
N THR A 224 -0.26 3.56 -16.90
CA THR A 224 -0.65 3.79 -15.50
C THR A 224 -0.24 5.17 -14.99
N VAL A 225 0.99 5.63 -15.31
CA VAL A 225 1.46 6.97 -14.92
C VAL A 225 0.65 8.07 -15.59
N THR A 226 0.33 7.92 -16.87
CA THR A 226 -0.50 8.90 -17.60
C THR A 226 -1.82 9.10 -16.88
N ARG A 227 -2.44 8.00 -16.44
CA ARG A 227 -3.71 8.02 -15.72
C ARG A 227 -3.60 8.62 -14.32
N LEU A 228 -2.50 8.34 -13.61
CA LEU A 228 -2.23 8.98 -12.32
C LEU A 228 -2.12 10.50 -12.48
N VAL A 229 -1.41 10.98 -13.51
CA VAL A 229 -1.27 12.42 -13.80
C VAL A 229 -2.61 13.06 -14.11
N GLU A 230 -3.41 12.45 -14.98
CA GLU A 230 -4.77 12.91 -15.31
C GLU A 230 -5.69 12.93 -14.08
N ALA A 231 -5.48 12.00 -13.14
CA ALA A 231 -6.20 11.95 -11.87
C ALA A 231 -5.68 12.96 -10.83
N GLY A 232 -4.73 13.83 -11.20
CA GLY A 232 -4.23 14.90 -10.36
C GLY A 232 -2.95 14.57 -9.60
N LEU A 233 -2.19 13.57 -10.03
CA LEU A 233 -0.83 13.37 -9.53
C LEU A 233 0.05 14.56 -9.94
N GLY A 234 0.41 15.39 -8.96
CA GLY A 234 1.26 16.57 -9.15
C GLY A 234 2.67 16.21 -9.59
N LEU A 235 2.90 16.11 -10.89
CA LEU A 235 4.22 15.97 -11.49
C LEU A 235 4.62 17.30 -12.13
N LYS A 236 5.03 18.27 -11.32
CA LYS A 236 5.74 19.47 -11.79
C LYS A 236 7.17 19.45 -11.27
#